data_AF-A0A5M3N6E8-F1
#
_entry.id   AF-A0A5M3N6E8-F1
#
_cell.length_a   1.000
_cell.length_b   1.000
_cell.length_c   1.000
_cell.angle_alpha   90.00
_cell.angle_beta   90.00
_cell.angle_gamma   90.00
#
_symmetry.space_group_name_H-M   'P 1'
#
loop_
_entity.id
_entity.type
_entity.pdbx_description
1 polymer ?
#
loop_
_entity_poly.entity_id
_entity_poly.type
_entity_poly.pdbx_seq_one_letter_code
_entity_poly.pdbx_strand_id
1 'polypeptide(L)'
;MINPPPHWQQHVQYLATPFYHTSVSTSIRSFLSGQSSSNLNHTPRHPATSPHARIKVITLPSHQAHGQRGLFAIKKIPPRTHIIDYVGEVHCDDRPDSDYDLSLYRFQDGTSVGIDASAMGNEARFVNDYRGIRAKPNATFVEGRTSSGELRMSVWSVEEVIKKGDEIVVSYGKAWWYSRNNGML
;
A
#
# COMPACT_ATOMS: atom_id res chain seq x y z
N MET A 1 -19.12 8.89 7.66
CA MET A 1 -18.05 7.93 7.98
C MET A 1 -17.97 6.91 6.86
N ILE A 2 -16.78 6.61 6.37
CA ILE A 2 -16.59 5.57 5.35
C ILE A 2 -16.57 4.23 6.09
N ASN A 3 -17.46 3.32 5.71
CA ASN A 3 -17.50 2.00 6.35
C ASN A 3 -16.30 1.18 5.86
N PRO A 4 -15.52 0.56 6.77
CA PRO A 4 -14.43 -0.32 6.38
C PRO A 4 -14.96 -1.56 5.64
N PRO A 5 -14.15 -2.17 4.76
CA PRO A 5 -14.52 -3.40 4.08
C PRO A 5 -14.63 -4.59 5.06
N PRO A 6 -15.28 -5.70 4.65
CA PRO A 6 -15.27 -6.94 5.42
C PRO A 6 -13.84 -7.39 5.76
N HIS A 7 -13.69 -8.00 6.94
CA HIS A 7 -12.41 -8.47 7.50
C HIS A 7 -11.37 -7.39 7.81
N TRP A 8 -11.73 -6.11 7.80
CA TRP A 8 -10.89 -5.04 8.34
C TRP A 8 -10.59 -5.23 9.84
N GLN A 9 -9.45 -4.70 10.31
CA GLN A 9 -9.05 -4.77 11.72
C GLN A 9 -9.67 -3.61 12.51
N GLN A 10 -10.37 -3.90 13.62
CA GLN A 10 -11.14 -2.90 14.37
C GLN A 10 -10.31 -1.74 14.94
N HIS A 11 -9.05 -1.97 15.27
CA HIS A 11 -8.15 -0.96 15.85
C HIS A 11 -7.40 -0.12 14.81
N VAL A 12 -7.58 -0.40 13.51
CA VAL A 12 -6.93 0.34 12.43
C VAL A 12 -7.96 1.26 11.81
N GLN A 13 -7.66 2.55 11.67
CA GLN A 13 -8.56 3.49 11.02
C GLN A 13 -8.59 3.24 9.51
N TYR A 14 -9.79 3.13 8.93
CA TYR A 14 -9.93 3.02 7.47
C TYR A 14 -9.84 4.39 6.80
N LEU A 15 -9.02 4.48 5.75
CA LEU A 15 -8.79 5.68 4.95
C LEU A 15 -9.10 5.42 3.48
N ALA A 16 -9.75 6.39 2.83
CA ALA A 16 -9.90 6.41 1.37
C ALA A 16 -8.86 7.32 0.68
N THR A 17 -8.21 8.20 1.44
CA THR A 17 -7.19 9.14 0.97
C THR A 17 -6.04 9.21 1.98
N PRO A 18 -4.83 9.59 1.56
CA PRO A 18 -3.70 9.75 2.48
C PRO A 18 -4.01 10.73 3.63
N PHE A 19 -3.49 10.43 4.82
CA PHE A 19 -3.52 11.33 5.97
C PHE A 19 -2.12 11.92 6.17
N TYR A 20 -1.97 13.23 6.28
CA TYR A 20 -0.64 13.85 6.39
C TYR A 20 -0.29 14.13 7.86
N HIS A 21 0.82 13.55 8.33
CA HIS A 21 1.40 13.83 9.64
C HIS A 21 2.00 15.25 9.69
N THR A 22 2.13 15.80 10.90
CA THR A 22 2.69 17.15 11.13
C THR A 22 4.15 17.31 10.73
N SER A 23 4.90 16.21 10.64
CA SER A 23 6.27 16.17 10.11
C SER A 23 6.36 16.56 8.63
N VAL A 24 5.26 16.47 7.88
CA VAL A 24 5.25 16.82 6.45
C VAL A 24 5.06 18.32 6.31
N SER A 25 6.14 19.01 5.92
CA SER A 25 6.11 20.45 5.69
C SER A 25 5.17 20.83 4.55
N THR A 26 4.72 22.09 4.54
CA THR A 26 3.86 22.63 3.48
C THR A 26 4.48 22.47 2.09
N SER A 27 5.80 22.69 1.95
CA SER A 27 6.50 22.56 0.67
C SER A 27 6.50 21.13 0.16
N ILE A 28 6.77 20.15 1.03
CA ILE A 28 6.71 18.72 0.69
C ILE A 28 5.28 18.34 0.33
N ARG A 29 4.28 18.75 1.12
CA ARG A 29 2.89 18.47 0.83
C ARG A 29 2.44 19.04 -0.52
N SER A 30 2.86 20.25 -0.87
CA SER A 30 2.61 20.85 -2.19
C SER A 30 3.27 20.06 -3.32
N PHE A 31 4.51 19.58 -3.13
CA PHE A 31 5.19 18.72 -4.10
C PHE A 31 4.45 17.39 -4.31
N LEU A 32 4.00 16.77 -3.21
CA LEU A 32 3.28 15.50 -3.22
C LEU A 32 1.91 15.67 -3.88
N SER A 33 1.15 16.71 -3.52
CA SER A 33 -0.18 16.97 -4.10
C SER A 33 -0.12 17.35 -5.58
N GLY A 34 1.04 17.80 -6.07
CA GLY A 34 1.21 18.37 -7.40
C GLY A 34 0.79 19.84 -7.44
N GLN A 35 1.38 20.63 -8.35
CA GLN A 35 0.94 22.00 -8.60
C GLN A 35 -0.44 21.95 -9.26
N SER A 36 -1.50 22.04 -8.47
CA SER A 36 -2.82 22.30 -9.04
C SER A 36 -2.83 23.72 -9.60
N SER A 37 -2.73 23.87 -10.92
CA SER A 37 -3.32 25.01 -11.59
C SER A 37 -4.80 25.03 -11.19
N SER A 38 -5.22 26.15 -10.61
CA SER A 38 -6.59 26.44 -10.18
C SER A 38 -7.62 25.94 -11.20
N ASN A 39 -8.39 24.92 -10.82
CA ASN A 39 -9.79 24.63 -11.16
C ASN A 39 -10.01 23.12 -11.13
N LEU A 40 -10.85 22.67 -10.19
CA LEU A 40 -12.02 21.81 -10.41
C LEU A 40 -12.35 21.05 -9.13
N ASN A 41 -13.63 21.12 -8.76
CA ASN A 41 -14.31 20.27 -7.79
C ASN A 41 -14.24 18.77 -8.21
N HIS A 42 -13.06 18.18 -8.25
CA HIS A 42 -12.90 16.74 -8.34
C HIS A 42 -12.78 16.22 -6.91
N THR A 43 -13.93 15.98 -6.29
CA THR A 43 -13.98 14.99 -5.23
C THR A 43 -13.38 13.70 -5.81
N PRO A 44 -12.31 13.14 -5.21
CA PRO A 44 -11.77 11.88 -5.68
C PRO A 44 -12.86 10.84 -5.45
N ARG A 45 -13.61 10.50 -6.49
CA ARG A 45 -14.60 9.42 -6.48
C ARG A 45 -13.86 8.09 -6.59
N HIS A 46 -12.86 7.88 -5.73
CA HIS A 46 -12.32 6.55 -5.54
C HIS A 46 -13.38 5.77 -4.78
N PRO A 47 -13.82 4.61 -5.30
CA PRO A 47 -14.71 3.77 -4.53
C PRO A 47 -14.07 3.49 -3.18
N ALA A 48 -14.89 3.50 -2.13
CA ALA A 48 -14.44 3.22 -0.76
C ALA A 48 -13.83 1.83 -0.58
N THR A 49 -13.73 1.01 -1.64
CA THR A 49 -13.11 -0.32 -1.66
C THR A 49 -12.50 -0.58 -3.04
N SER A 50 -11.42 -1.38 -3.11
CA SER A 50 -10.81 -1.72 -4.41
C SER A 50 -11.77 -2.53 -5.30
N PRO A 51 -11.93 -2.18 -6.59
CA PRO A 51 -12.75 -2.95 -7.52
C PRO A 51 -12.06 -4.23 -8.01
N HIS A 52 -10.83 -4.51 -7.56
CA HIS A 52 -10.00 -5.63 -7.99
C HIS A 52 -9.66 -6.59 -6.86
N ALA A 53 -9.67 -6.12 -5.62
CA ALA A 53 -9.14 -6.88 -4.49
C ALA A 53 -10.06 -6.83 -3.26
N ARG A 54 -9.95 -7.84 -2.41
CA ARG A 54 -10.62 -7.91 -1.10
C ARG A 54 -9.69 -8.50 -0.06
N ILE A 55 -9.99 -8.23 1.21
CA ILE A 55 -9.31 -8.85 2.34
C ILE A 55 -9.90 -10.24 2.58
N LYS A 56 -9.04 -11.23 2.82
CA LYS A 56 -9.47 -12.54 3.35
C LYS A 56 -8.56 -12.98 4.48
N VAL A 57 -9.12 -13.75 5.41
CA VAL A 57 -8.33 -14.53 6.37
C VAL A 57 -7.64 -15.66 5.63
N ILE A 58 -6.37 -15.90 5.94
CA ILE A 58 -5.56 -16.96 5.36
C ILE A 58 -5.73 -18.21 6.22
N THR A 59 -6.35 -19.23 5.66
CA THR A 59 -6.70 -20.48 6.36
C THR A 59 -5.82 -21.66 5.98
N LEU A 60 -4.90 -21.50 5.02
CA LEU A 60 -4.01 -22.56 4.60
C LEU A 60 -2.89 -22.74 5.63
N PRO A 61 -2.76 -23.91 6.31
CA PRO A 61 -1.80 -24.08 7.40
C PRO A 61 -0.33 -23.96 6.98
N SER A 62 0.00 -24.26 5.73
CA SER A 62 1.36 -24.14 5.20
C SER A 62 1.75 -22.70 4.84
N HIS A 63 0.83 -21.75 4.95
CA HIS A 63 1.09 -20.35 4.64
C HIS A 63 1.80 -19.66 5.81
N GLN A 64 2.87 -18.90 5.56
CA GLN A 64 3.60 -18.18 6.63
C GLN A 64 2.70 -17.24 7.47
N ALA A 65 1.74 -16.61 6.81
CA ALA A 65 0.73 -15.74 7.43
C ALA A 65 -0.58 -16.47 7.79
N HIS A 66 -0.54 -17.79 8.06
CA HIS A 66 -1.71 -18.55 8.49
C HIS A 66 -2.37 -17.92 9.72
N GLY A 67 -3.69 -17.76 9.69
CA GLY A 67 -4.48 -17.07 10.72
C GLY A 67 -4.47 -15.54 10.59
N GLN A 68 -3.59 -14.97 9.78
CA GLN A 68 -3.57 -13.55 9.46
C GLN A 68 -4.44 -13.25 8.23
N ARG A 69 -4.21 -12.11 7.58
CA ARG A 69 -4.98 -11.62 6.44
C ARG A 69 -4.09 -11.44 5.22
N GLY A 70 -4.69 -11.56 4.05
CA GLY A 70 -4.06 -11.26 2.77
C GLY A 70 -4.99 -10.48 1.86
N LEU A 71 -4.41 -9.91 0.82
CA LEU A 71 -5.12 -9.23 -0.27
C LEU A 71 -5.36 -10.20 -1.43
N PHE A 72 -6.61 -10.40 -1.83
CA PHE A 72 -6.98 -11.41 -2.83
C PHE A 72 -7.78 -10.83 -3.98
N ALA A 73 -7.49 -11.30 -5.20
CA ALA A 73 -8.18 -10.86 -6.40
C ALA A 73 -9.66 -11.32 -6.41
N ILE A 74 -10.59 -10.39 -6.67
CA ILE A 74 -12.04 -10.70 -6.75
C ILE A 74 -12.48 -11.13 -8.15
N LYS A 75 -11.66 -10.82 -9.15
CA LYS A 75 -11.84 -11.12 -10.58
C LYS A 75 -10.47 -11.32 -11.24
N LYS A 76 -10.46 -11.73 -12.50
CA LYS A 76 -9.24 -11.77 -13.32
C LYS A 76 -8.66 -10.35 -13.42
N ILE A 77 -7.37 -10.18 -13.13
CA ILE A 77 -6.65 -8.91 -13.28
C ILE A 77 -5.66 -9.10 -14.43
N PRO A 78 -5.76 -8.31 -15.52
CA PRO A 78 -4.79 -8.36 -16.61
C PRO A 78 -3.38 -7.97 -16.15
N PRO A 79 -2.35 -8.25 -16.95
CA PRO A 79 -1.01 -7.73 -16.72
C PRO A 79 -0.99 -6.20 -16.65
N ARG A 80 -0.02 -5.62 -15.93
CA ARG A 80 0.26 -4.17 -15.89
C ARG A 80 -0.96 -3.31 -15.57
N THR A 81 -1.78 -3.78 -14.64
CA THR A 81 -3.04 -3.15 -14.26
C THR A 81 -2.94 -2.60 -12.84
N HIS A 82 -3.39 -1.36 -12.65
CA HIS A 82 -3.55 -0.76 -11.32
C HIS A 82 -4.54 -1.57 -10.49
N ILE A 83 -4.16 -1.97 -9.28
CA ILE A 83 -5.01 -2.76 -8.39
C ILE A 83 -5.60 -1.88 -7.30
N ILE A 84 -4.75 -1.15 -6.59
CA ILE A 84 -5.12 -0.28 -5.47
C ILE A 84 -3.94 0.65 -5.12
N ASP A 85 -4.22 1.87 -4.68
CA ASP A 85 -3.22 2.75 -4.07
C ASP A 85 -2.88 2.28 -2.65
N TYR A 86 -1.62 2.39 -2.24
CA TYR A 86 -1.23 2.13 -0.86
C TYR A 86 -1.44 3.39 -0.02
N VAL A 87 -2.43 3.36 0.87
CA VAL A 87 -2.85 4.51 1.68
C VAL A 87 -2.54 4.27 3.15
N GLY A 88 -1.98 5.29 3.79
CA GLY A 88 -1.68 5.35 5.22
C GLY A 88 -1.43 6.78 5.67
N GLU A 89 -0.75 6.93 6.80
CA GLU A 89 -0.21 8.22 7.25
C GLU A 89 1.06 8.55 6.46
N VAL A 90 1.08 9.69 5.77
CA VAL A 90 2.26 10.24 5.10
C VAL A 90 3.07 11.01 6.13
N HIS A 91 4.36 10.67 6.28
CA HIS A 91 5.25 11.27 7.27
C HIS A 91 6.64 11.53 6.70
N CYS A 92 7.46 12.27 7.46
CA CYS A 92 8.88 12.49 7.21
C CYS A 92 9.77 12.07 8.40
N ASP A 93 9.18 11.44 9.41
CA ASP A 93 9.89 10.91 10.58
C ASP A 93 10.35 9.48 10.33
N ASP A 94 11.32 9.00 11.12
CA ASP A 94 11.70 7.59 11.12
C ASP A 94 10.65 6.74 11.85
N ARG A 95 10.29 5.58 11.26
CA ARG A 95 9.34 4.60 11.82
C ARG A 95 9.96 3.20 11.92
N PRO A 96 11.06 3.02 12.68
CA PRO A 96 11.82 1.76 12.68
C PRO A 96 11.01 0.55 13.15
N ASP A 97 9.98 0.78 13.97
CA ASP A 97 9.13 -0.26 14.54
C ASP A 97 7.90 -0.58 13.68
N SER A 98 7.70 0.10 12.54
CA SER A 98 6.56 -0.18 11.65
C SER A 98 6.92 -1.23 10.59
N ASP A 99 6.15 -2.32 10.58
CA ASP A 99 6.13 -3.29 9.48
C ASP A 99 5.32 -2.80 8.25
N TYR A 100 4.66 -1.64 8.37
CA TYR A 100 3.74 -1.08 7.39
C TYR A 100 4.22 0.24 6.79
N ASP A 101 5.45 0.67 7.09
CA ASP A 101 6.05 1.87 6.52
C ASP A 101 6.69 1.58 5.15
N LEU A 102 6.18 2.25 4.11
CA LEU A 102 6.72 2.22 2.76
C LEU A 102 7.34 3.56 2.38
N SER A 103 8.60 3.53 1.93
CA SER A 103 9.24 4.70 1.33
C SER A 103 8.48 5.12 0.07
N LEU A 104 7.98 6.36 0.06
CA LEU A 104 7.36 6.99 -1.11
C LEU A 104 8.38 7.75 -1.94
N TYR A 105 9.14 8.67 -1.33
CA TYR A 105 10.03 9.56 -2.07
C TYR A 105 11.21 10.01 -1.21
N ARG A 106 12.40 10.15 -1.81
CA ARG A 106 13.61 10.63 -1.16
C ARG A 106 14.08 11.92 -1.83
N PHE A 107 14.08 13.02 -1.08
CA PHE A 107 14.62 14.30 -1.53
C PHE A 107 16.15 14.30 -1.48
N GLN A 108 16.75 15.18 -2.29
CA GLN A 108 18.22 15.33 -2.39
C GLN A 108 18.85 15.85 -1.10
N ASP A 109 18.10 16.63 -0.32
CA ASP A 109 18.54 17.15 0.99
C ASP A 109 18.57 16.09 2.09
N GLY A 110 18.19 14.85 1.76
CA GLY A 110 18.14 13.77 2.72
C GLY A 110 16.86 13.74 3.55
N THR A 111 15.78 14.39 3.11
CA THR A 111 14.44 14.17 3.64
C THR A 111 13.79 12.95 2.96
N SER A 112 13.22 12.03 3.74
CA SER A 112 12.41 10.91 3.23
C SER A 112 10.95 11.18 3.48
N VAL A 113 10.10 10.73 2.56
CA VAL A 113 8.66 10.63 2.76
C VAL A 113 8.30 9.15 2.83
N GLY A 114 7.68 8.75 3.93
CA GLY A 114 7.11 7.42 4.14
C GLY A 114 5.58 7.44 4.07
N ILE A 115 5.00 6.24 3.95
CA ILE A 115 3.57 5.99 4.09
C ILE A 115 3.43 4.85 5.09
N ASP A 116 3.04 5.17 6.32
CA ASP A 116 2.83 4.17 7.37
C ASP A 116 1.36 3.76 7.45
N ALA A 117 1.09 2.48 7.16
CA ALA A 117 -0.23 1.90 7.27
C ALA A 117 -0.48 1.12 8.58
N SER A 118 0.35 1.31 9.60
CA SER A 118 0.26 0.59 10.89
C SER A 118 -1.06 0.86 11.62
N ALA A 119 -1.37 2.13 11.88
CA ALA A 119 -2.55 2.57 12.63
C ALA A 119 -3.73 3.01 11.74
N MET A 120 -3.47 3.34 10.47
CA MET A 120 -4.50 3.81 9.54
C MET A 120 -4.16 3.45 8.11
N GLY A 121 -5.15 3.15 7.26
CA GLY A 121 -4.89 2.87 5.86
C GLY A 121 -6.07 2.25 5.12
N ASN A 122 -5.78 1.58 4.00
CA ASN A 122 -6.77 0.86 3.21
C ASN A 122 -6.40 -0.63 3.00
N GLU A 123 -7.11 -1.36 2.15
CA GLU A 123 -6.89 -2.80 1.93
C GLU A 123 -5.49 -3.15 1.47
N ALA A 124 -4.78 -2.22 0.82
CA ALA A 124 -3.42 -2.44 0.30
C ALA A 124 -2.44 -2.85 1.39
N ARG A 125 -2.66 -2.45 2.65
CA ARG A 125 -1.84 -2.83 3.80
C ARG A 125 -1.80 -4.34 4.07
N PHE A 126 -2.71 -5.12 3.49
CA PHE A 126 -2.75 -6.58 3.61
C PHE A 126 -2.04 -7.31 2.45
N VAL A 127 -1.34 -6.59 1.58
CA VAL A 127 -0.49 -7.22 0.55
C VAL A 127 0.72 -7.87 1.24
N ASN A 128 0.94 -9.15 0.98
CA ASN A 128 2.02 -9.92 1.61
C ASN A 128 3.27 -10.03 0.71
N ASP A 129 4.41 -10.37 1.31
CA ASP A 129 5.61 -10.77 0.54
C ASP A 129 5.39 -12.14 -0.10
N TYR A 130 5.83 -12.28 -1.34
CA TYR A 130 5.62 -13.50 -2.13
C TYR A 130 6.37 -14.74 -1.61
N ARG A 131 7.44 -14.58 -0.83
CA ARG A 131 8.28 -15.71 -0.38
C ARG A 131 7.46 -16.67 0.48
N GLY A 132 7.60 -17.97 0.23
CA GLY A 132 6.81 -19.00 0.92
C GLY A 132 5.36 -19.14 0.41
N ILE A 133 4.91 -18.27 -0.49
CA ILE A 133 3.56 -18.32 -1.09
C ILE A 133 3.66 -18.70 -2.57
N ARG A 134 4.58 -18.05 -3.31
CA ARG A 134 4.82 -18.27 -4.75
C ARG A 134 6.31 -18.19 -5.07
N ALA A 135 6.69 -18.67 -6.26
CA ALA A 135 8.07 -18.59 -6.75
C ALA A 135 8.51 -17.15 -7.10
N LYS A 136 7.56 -16.30 -7.53
CA LYS A 136 7.77 -14.90 -7.91
C LYS A 136 6.56 -14.06 -7.48
N PRO A 137 6.74 -12.75 -7.21
CA PRO A 137 5.62 -11.86 -6.96
C PRO A 137 4.73 -11.73 -8.21
N ASN A 138 3.43 -11.54 -8.01
CA ASN A 138 2.47 -11.28 -9.10
C ASN A 138 2.00 -9.82 -9.15
N ALA A 139 2.44 -9.02 -8.18
CA ALA A 139 2.26 -7.58 -8.17
C ALA A 139 3.55 -6.87 -7.75
N THR A 140 3.61 -5.57 -7.95
CA THR A 140 4.71 -4.71 -7.51
C THR A 140 4.18 -3.39 -6.98
N PHE A 141 4.97 -2.77 -6.12
CA PHE A 141 4.82 -1.36 -5.78
C PHE A 141 5.30 -0.49 -6.95
N VAL A 142 4.55 0.56 -7.25
CA VAL A 142 4.83 1.54 -8.30
C VAL A 142 4.56 2.93 -7.74
N GLU A 143 5.60 3.77 -7.76
CA GLU A 143 5.47 5.21 -7.56
C GLU A 143 4.93 5.85 -8.85
N GLY A 144 3.93 6.70 -8.74
CA GLY A 144 3.40 7.45 -9.88
C GLY A 144 2.50 8.60 -9.46
N ARG A 145 2.31 9.56 -10.36
CA ARG A 145 1.32 10.63 -10.16
C ARG A 145 -0.05 10.18 -10.65
N THR A 146 -1.08 10.46 -9.86
CA THR A 146 -2.48 10.32 -10.27
C THR A 146 -2.81 11.32 -11.38
N SER A 147 -4.00 11.22 -11.96
CA SER A 147 -4.51 12.22 -12.90
C SER A 147 -4.66 13.62 -12.29
N SER A 148 -4.81 13.73 -10.97
CA SER A 148 -4.82 15.01 -10.26
C SER A 148 -3.42 15.54 -9.95
N GLY A 149 -2.37 14.81 -10.34
CA GLY A 149 -0.98 15.16 -10.08
C GLY A 149 -0.47 14.72 -8.70
N GLU A 150 -1.28 14.05 -7.87
CA GLU A 150 -0.82 13.60 -6.55
C GLU A 150 0.14 12.41 -6.69
N LEU A 151 1.33 12.51 -6.10
CA LEU A 151 2.31 11.42 -6.06
C LEU A 151 1.82 10.35 -5.07
N ARG A 152 1.69 9.11 -5.53
CA ARG A 152 1.24 7.98 -4.73
C ARG A 152 2.11 6.75 -4.95
N MET A 153 2.14 5.92 -3.92
CA MET A 153 2.54 4.52 -4.05
C MET A 153 1.31 3.68 -4.36
N SER A 154 1.44 2.72 -5.28
CA SER A 154 0.32 1.90 -5.72
C SER A 154 0.75 0.47 -6.02
N VAL A 155 -0.17 -0.48 -5.90
CA VAL A 155 0.04 -1.90 -6.20
C VAL A 155 -0.47 -2.17 -7.62
N TRP A 156 0.39 -2.74 -8.46
CA TRP A 156 0.10 -3.07 -9.86
C TRP A 156 0.38 -4.53 -10.14
N SER A 157 -0.44 -5.17 -10.97
CA SER A 157 -0.08 -6.49 -11.51
C SER A 157 1.12 -6.39 -12.44
N VAL A 158 1.93 -7.46 -12.48
CA VAL A 158 3.13 -7.53 -13.33
C VAL A 158 2.80 -8.12 -14.71
N GLU A 159 3.65 -9.00 -15.25
CA GLU A 159 3.51 -9.56 -16.60
C GLU A 159 2.47 -10.67 -16.71
N GLU A 160 2.21 -11.40 -15.64
CA GLU A 160 1.23 -12.49 -15.63
C GLU A 160 -0.16 -11.99 -15.23
N VAL A 161 -1.19 -12.64 -15.79
CA VAL A 161 -2.56 -12.49 -15.31
C VAL A 161 -2.68 -13.00 -13.88
N ILE A 162 -3.31 -12.22 -13.00
CA ILE A 162 -3.74 -12.70 -11.68
C ILE A 162 -5.15 -13.29 -11.81
N LYS A 163 -5.36 -14.55 -11.43
CA LYS A 163 -6.66 -15.20 -11.53
C LYS A 163 -7.55 -14.76 -10.36
N LYS A 164 -8.87 -14.88 -10.56
CA LYS A 164 -9.83 -14.69 -9.46
C LYS A 164 -9.50 -15.64 -8.33
N GLY A 165 -9.39 -15.11 -7.11
CA GLY A 165 -9.11 -15.89 -5.91
C GLY A 165 -7.63 -16.05 -5.58
N ASP A 166 -6.71 -15.67 -6.47
CA ASP A 166 -5.27 -15.67 -6.18
C ASP A 166 -4.97 -14.60 -5.12
N GLU A 167 -3.99 -14.89 -4.26
CA GLU A 167 -3.38 -13.89 -3.39
C GLU A 167 -2.53 -12.94 -4.23
N ILE A 168 -2.64 -11.65 -3.92
CA ILE A 168 -1.86 -10.57 -4.50
C ILE A 168 -0.66 -10.38 -3.58
N VAL A 169 0.52 -10.66 -4.12
CA VAL A 169 1.77 -10.67 -3.36
C VAL A 169 2.84 -9.88 -4.10
N VAL A 170 3.62 -9.14 -3.34
CA VAL A 170 4.69 -8.24 -3.81
C VAL A 170 6.04 -8.74 -3.28
N SER A 171 7.13 -8.07 -3.66
CA SER A 171 8.39 -8.21 -2.94
C SER A 171 8.55 -7.01 -2.01
N TYR A 172 8.72 -7.25 -0.71
CA TYR A 172 9.06 -6.21 0.27
C TYR A 172 10.48 -5.67 0.09
N GLY A 173 11.31 -6.40 -0.68
CA GLY A 173 12.68 -6.00 -0.98
C GLY A 173 13.69 -6.55 0.03
N LYS A 174 14.95 -6.61 -0.38
CA LYS A 174 16.01 -7.24 0.43
C LYS A 174 16.29 -6.48 1.72
N ALA A 175 16.31 -5.15 1.68
CA ALA A 175 16.58 -4.30 2.84
C ALA A 175 15.61 -4.56 3.99
N TRP A 176 14.31 -4.71 3.68
CA TRP A 176 13.26 -5.00 4.66
C TRP A 176 13.49 -6.33 5.40
N TRP A 177 13.95 -7.36 4.68
CA TRP A 177 14.28 -8.66 5.26
C TRP A 177 15.60 -8.64 6.04
N TYR A 178 16.61 -7.90 5.57
CA TYR A 178 17.88 -7.79 6.28
C TYR A 178 17.73 -7.15 7.66
N SER A 179 16.90 -6.12 7.81
CA SER A 179 16.68 -5.46 9.11
C SER A 179 16.02 -6.38 10.15
N ARG A 180 15.30 -7.42 9.71
CA ARG A 180 14.55 -8.34 10.59
C ARG A 180 15.28 -9.67 10.84
N ASN A 181 16.11 -10.12 9.89
CA ASN A 181 16.89 -11.34 10.05
C ASN A 181 18.18 -11.15 10.86
N ASN A 182 18.70 -9.93 10.97
CA ASN A 182 19.90 -9.62 11.76
C ASN A 182 19.59 -9.29 13.24
N GLY A 183 18.36 -9.51 13.71
CA GLY A 183 17.97 -9.43 15.13
C GLY A 183 18.32 -10.69 15.95
N MET A 184 19.01 -11.67 15.35
CA MET A 184 19.63 -12.79 16.07
C MET A 184 21.16 -12.59 16.11
N LEU A 185 21.63 -11.91 17.15
CA LEU A 185 22.96 -12.08 17.75
C LEU A 185 22.79 -12.21 19.26
#